data_AF-A0A814KQI6-F1
#
_entry.id   AF-A0A814KQI6-F1
#
_cell.length_a   1.000
_cell.length_b   1.000
_cell.length_c   1.000
_cell.angle_alpha   90.00
_cell.angle_beta   90.00
_cell.angle_gamma   90.00
#
_symmetry.space_group_name_H-M   'P 1'
#
loop_
_entity.id
_entity.type
_entity.pdbx_description
1 polymer ?
#
loop_
_entity_poly.entity_id
_entity_poly.type
_entity_poly.pdbx_seq_one_letter_code
_entity_poly.pdbx_strand_id
1 'polypeptide(L)'
;MFVNVHSGAIKIDSKGAYVARAWIDFRDAIGTFTYSSGNIYAGKSTTIQLPEVVEWVQVRVENQRLVGKWNEVFRQEMNGPRNLCYTVGGTTFHPNFSGQSC
;
A
#
# COMPACT_ATOMS: atom_id res chain seq x y z
N MET A 1 7.45 -11.22 26.39
CA MET A 1 8.07 -9.99 25.84
C MET A 1 7.98 -10.10 24.33
N PHE A 2 6.99 -9.47 23.71
CA PHE A 2 6.85 -9.52 22.25
C PHE A 2 7.81 -8.49 21.67
N VAL A 3 8.88 -8.97 21.03
CA VAL A 3 9.77 -8.12 20.26
C VAL A 3 8.99 -7.72 19.00
N ASN A 4 8.78 -6.42 18.81
CA ASN A 4 8.14 -5.90 17.60
C ASN A 4 9.20 -5.97 16.48
N VAL A 5 9.41 -7.17 15.93
CA VAL A 5 10.35 -7.39 14.83
C VAL A 5 9.57 -7.19 13.53
N HIS A 6 9.89 -6.12 12.81
CA HIS A 6 9.36 -5.88 11.48
C HIS A 6 10.26 -6.59 10.48
N SER A 7 9.67 -7.47 9.68
CA SER A 7 10.39 -8.32 8.72
C SER A 7 10.21 -7.85 7.27
N GLY A 8 9.25 -6.94 7.05
CA GLY A 8 8.93 -6.37 5.76
C GLY A 8 8.34 -4.98 5.90
N ALA A 9 8.41 -4.19 4.84
CA ALA A 9 7.84 -2.86 4.77
C ALA A 9 7.23 -2.61 3.39
N ILE A 10 6.04 -2.04 3.37
CA ILE A 10 5.41 -1.56 2.14
C ILE A 10 5.50 -0.05 2.13
N LYS A 11 6.30 0.49 1.21
CA LYS A 11 6.42 1.92 0.96
C LYS A 11 5.62 2.29 -0.28
N ILE A 12 4.86 3.37 -0.20
CA ILE A 12 4.05 3.89 -1.30
C ILE A 12 4.38 5.36 -1.49
N ASP A 13 5.01 5.67 -2.62
CA ASP A 13 5.35 7.02 -3.08
C ASP A 13 4.27 7.54 -4.03
N SER A 14 3.60 8.63 -3.67
CA SER A 14 2.61 9.29 -4.53
C SER A 14 3.27 10.39 -5.35
N LYS A 15 3.33 10.20 -6.67
CA LYS A 15 3.82 11.18 -7.65
C LYS A 15 2.75 11.59 -8.68
N GLY A 16 1.54 11.05 -8.57
CA GLY A 16 0.43 11.34 -9.47
C GLY A 16 -0.23 12.69 -9.20
N ALA A 17 -0.86 13.25 -10.23
CA ALA A 17 -1.67 14.47 -10.13
C ALA A 17 -3.07 14.18 -9.53
N TYR A 18 -3.11 13.50 -8.38
CA TYR A 18 -4.33 13.11 -7.67
C TYR A 18 -4.03 12.81 -6.19
N VAL A 19 -5.09 12.70 -5.39
CA VAL A 19 -5.00 12.14 -4.03
C VAL A 19 -5.07 10.63 -4.12
N ALA A 20 -4.09 9.94 -3.53
CA ALA A 20 -4.06 8.49 -3.43
C ALA A 20 -4.48 8.04 -2.03
N ARG A 21 -4.86 6.76 -1.87
CA ARG A 21 -4.94 6.09 -0.58
C ARG A 21 -4.59 4.62 -0.75
N ALA A 22 -4.04 4.02 0.28
CA ALA A 22 -3.63 2.64 0.29
C ALA A 22 -4.36 1.87 1.39
N TRP A 23 -4.67 0.62 1.06
CA TRP A 23 -5.17 -0.39 1.96
C TRP A 23 -4.19 -1.56 1.92
N ILE A 24 -3.76 -2.00 3.10
CA ILE A 24 -2.93 -3.20 3.24
C ILE A 24 -3.69 -4.17 4.10
N ASP A 25 -4.16 -5.24 3.49
CA ASP A 25 -4.72 -6.37 4.20
C ASP A 25 -3.59 -7.38 4.40
N PHE A 26 -3.40 -7.87 5.62
CA PHE A 26 -2.44 -8.94 5.88
C PHE A 26 -3.08 -10.01 6.75
N ARG A 27 -2.68 -11.25 6.52
CA ARG A 27 -3.15 -12.42 7.27
C ARG A 27 -2.00 -13.12 7.94
N ASP A 28 -2.18 -13.47 9.20
CA ASP A 28 -1.32 -14.35 9.98
C ASP A 28 -2.14 -15.50 10.60
N ALA A 29 -1.51 -16.25 11.50
CA ALA A 29 -2.14 -17.37 12.20
C ALA A 29 -3.32 -16.95 13.10
N ILE A 30 -3.42 -15.68 13.52
CA ILE A 30 -4.47 -15.20 14.42
C ILE A 30 -5.63 -14.52 13.68
N GLY A 31 -5.42 -14.05 12.45
CA GLY A 31 -6.50 -13.55 11.61
C GLY A 31 -6.06 -12.63 10.48
N THR A 32 -7.04 -11.91 9.91
CA THR A 32 -6.82 -10.88 8.88
C THR A 32 -6.94 -9.50 9.51
N PHE A 33 -5.98 -8.64 9.19
CA PHE A 33 -5.91 -7.25 9.65
C PHE A 33 -5.87 -6.33 8.44
N THR A 34 -6.49 -5.16 8.59
CA THR A 34 -6.51 -4.12 7.54
C THR A 34 -5.89 -2.85 8.08
N TYR A 35 -4.90 -2.34 7.36
CA TYR A 35 -4.32 -1.03 7.58
C TYR A 35 -4.75 -0.07 6.47
N SER A 36 -5.08 1.17 6.84
CA SER A 36 -5.38 2.25 5.90
C SER A 36 -4.36 3.36 6.04
N SER A 37 -3.80 3.84 4.92
CA SER A 37 -2.85 4.95 4.94
C SER A 37 -3.51 6.32 5.19
N GLY A 38 -4.83 6.42 5.10
CA GLY A 38 -5.49 7.70 4.83
C GLY A 38 -5.09 8.29 3.47
N ASN A 39 -5.30 9.60 3.30
CA ASN A 39 -4.99 10.30 2.06
C ASN A 39 -3.48 10.56 1.91
N ILE A 40 -2.94 10.20 0.74
CA ILE A 40 -1.56 10.43 0.33
C ILE A 40 -1.57 11.46 -0.81
N TYR A 41 -1.16 12.68 -0.50
CA TYR A 41 -1.07 13.77 -1.47
C TYR A 41 0.12 13.60 -2.41
N ALA A 42 0.07 14.25 -3.57
CA ALA A 42 1.17 14.27 -4.53
C ALA A 42 2.49 14.74 -3.87
N GLY A 43 3.58 14.05 -4.17
CA GLY A 43 4.90 14.28 -3.58
C GLY A 43 5.08 13.74 -2.16
N LYS A 44 4.09 13.04 -1.60
CA LYS A 44 4.18 12.41 -0.27
C LYS A 44 4.33 10.90 -0.37
N SER A 45 4.88 10.32 0.69
CA SER A 45 5.09 8.89 0.82
C SER A 45 4.52 8.38 2.13
N THR A 46 4.04 7.15 2.15
CA THR A 46 3.72 6.43 3.39
C THR A 46 4.52 5.13 3.44
N THR A 47 4.84 4.67 4.64
CA THR A 47 5.51 3.37 4.85
C THR A 47 4.77 2.64 5.95
N ILE A 48 4.43 1.39 5.67
CA ILE A 48 3.69 0.52 6.56
C ILE A 48 4.57 -0.68 6.86
N GLN A 49 4.86 -0.90 8.14
CA GLN A 49 5.65 -2.02 8.59
C GLN A 49 4.77 -3.28 8.68
N LEU A 50 5.28 -4.38 8.16
CA LEU A 50 4.64 -5.69 8.22
C LEU A 50 5.18 -6.47 9.42
N PRO A 51 4.32 -7.19 10.16
CA PRO A 51 4.75 -8.15 11.18
C PRO A 51 5.61 -9.29 10.60
N GLU A 52 6.41 -9.94 11.44
CA GLU A 52 7.23 -11.10 11.07
C GLU A 52 6.43 -12.32 10.59
N VAL A 53 5.27 -12.55 11.19
CA VAL A 53 4.49 -13.79 11.02
C VAL A 53 3.38 -13.69 9.97
N VAL A 54 3.53 -12.78 9.01
CA VAL A 54 2.53 -12.61 7.95
C VAL A 54 2.67 -13.70 6.90
N GLU A 55 1.57 -14.38 6.58
CA GLU A 55 1.52 -15.42 5.56
C GLU A 55 1.14 -14.86 4.19
N TRP A 56 0.25 -13.85 4.19
CA TRP A 56 -0.31 -13.25 2.98
C TRP A 56 -0.51 -11.75 3.18
N VAL A 57 -0.20 -10.98 2.13
CA VAL A 57 -0.41 -9.53 2.08
C VAL A 57 -1.08 -9.17 0.77
N GLN A 58 -2.11 -8.34 0.84
CA GLN A 58 -2.70 -7.63 -0.30
C GLN A 58 -2.49 -6.13 -0.13
N VAL A 59 -1.90 -5.52 -1.14
CA VAL A 59 -1.77 -4.06 -1.25
C VAL A 59 -2.75 -3.58 -2.31
N ARG A 60 -3.67 -2.70 -1.93
CA ARG A 60 -4.58 -2.01 -2.84
C ARG A 60 -4.34 -0.51 -2.77
N VAL A 61 -4.10 0.13 -3.90
CA VAL A 61 -3.99 1.60 -3.98
C VAL A 61 -5.06 2.14 -4.89
N GLU A 62 -5.70 3.21 -4.44
CA GLU A 62 -6.79 3.89 -5.14
C GLU A 62 -6.44 5.36 -5.36
N ASN A 63 -6.97 5.94 -6.43
CA ASN A 63 -6.95 7.38 -6.68
C ASN A 63 -8.34 7.98 -6.53
N GLN A 64 -8.39 9.23 -6.10
CA GLN A 64 -9.63 9.98 -6.06
C GLN A 64 -9.96 10.52 -7.45
N ARG A 65 -11.03 10.02 -8.08
CA ARG A 65 -11.49 10.51 -9.38
C ARG A 65 -12.40 11.72 -9.30
N LEU A 66 -13.31 11.69 -8.36
CA LEU A 66 -14.25 12.77 -8.06
C LEU A 66 -14.39 12.87 -6.54
N VAL A 67 -14.98 13.95 -6.04
CA VAL A 67 -15.27 14.09 -4.61
C VAL A 67 -16.06 12.87 -4.13
N GLY A 68 -15.49 12.11 -3.17
CA GLY A 68 -16.07 10.88 -2.65
C GLY A 68 -15.96 9.62 -3.52
N LYS A 69 -15.48 9.70 -4.77
CA LYS A 69 -15.34 8.52 -5.65
C LYS A 69 -13.87 8.14 -5.86
N TRP A 70 -13.55 6.91 -5.52
CA TRP A 70 -12.22 6.32 -5.60
C TRP A 70 -12.19 5.24 -6.67
N ASN A 71 -11.11 5.15 -7.42
CA ASN A 71 -10.86 4.07 -8.38
C ASN A 71 -9.56 3.36 -8.05
N GLU A 72 -9.55 2.04 -8.25
CA GLU A 72 -8.36 1.24 -8.07
C GLU A 72 -7.30 1.63 -9.12
N VAL A 73 -6.09 1.94 -8.64
CA VAL A 73 -4.90 2.12 -9.47
C VAL A 73 -4.23 0.76 -9.68
N PHE A 74 -4.06 0.01 -8.59
CA PHE A 74 -3.58 -1.36 -8.64
C PHE A 74 -3.99 -2.15 -7.40
N ARG A 75 -3.93 -3.46 -7.54
CA ARG A 75 -4.00 -4.45 -6.47
C ARG A 75 -2.94 -5.51 -6.70
N GLN A 76 -2.18 -5.83 -5.66
CA GLN A 76 -1.18 -6.90 -5.70
C GLN A 76 -1.27 -7.75 -4.44
N GLU A 77 -1.05 -9.05 -4.62
CA GLU A 77 -0.96 -10.02 -3.54
C GLU A 77 0.43 -10.63 -3.51
N MET A 78 0.89 -10.97 -2.30
CA MET A 78 2.18 -11.62 -2.09
C MET A 78 2.11 -12.55 -0.88
N ASN A 79 2.96 -13.57 -0.91
CA ASN A 79 3.17 -14.45 0.23
C ASN A 79 4.36 -13.96 1.05
N GLY A 80 4.17 -13.99 2.37
CA GLY A 80 5.16 -13.58 3.34
C GLY A 80 5.39 -12.06 3.42
N PRO A 81 6.10 -11.61 4.46
CA PRO A 81 6.55 -10.24 4.54
C PRO A 81 7.63 -9.95 3.50
N ARG A 82 7.53 -8.81 2.82
CA ARG A 82 8.51 -8.34 1.84
C ARG A 82 8.71 -6.84 1.96
N ASN A 83 9.91 -6.39 1.60
CA ASN A 83 10.20 -4.98 1.40
C ASN A 83 9.84 -4.60 -0.03
N LEU A 84 8.72 -3.89 -0.21
CA LEU A 84 8.27 -3.44 -1.52
C LEU A 84 8.05 -1.95 -1.54
N CYS A 85 8.50 -1.35 -2.63
CA CYS A 85 8.37 0.07 -2.91
C CYS A 85 7.50 0.23 -4.14
N TYR A 86 6.34 0.84 -3.95
CA TYR A 86 5.43 1.22 -5.01
C TYR A 86 5.51 2.72 -5.26
N THR A 87 5.59 3.11 -6.52
CA THR A 87 5.34 4.49 -6.94
C THR A 87 4.05 4.52 -7.72
N VAL A 88 3.12 5.40 -7.33
CA VAL A 88 1.90 5.68 -8.09
C VAL A 88 2.00 7.04 -8.75
N GLY A 89 1.61 7.10 -10.02
CA GLY A 89 1.84 8.25 -10.89
C GLY A 89 0.72 8.47 -11.91
N GLY A 90 0.98 9.37 -12.86
CA GLY A 90 0.02 9.71 -13.91
C GLY A 90 -1.04 10.70 -13.43
N THR A 91 -2.23 10.63 -14.04
CA THR A 91 -3.34 11.55 -13.78
C THR A 91 -4.55 10.81 -13.23
N THR A 92 -5.53 11.56 -12.76
CA THR A 92 -6.80 11.04 -12.26
C THR A 92 -7.48 10.05 -13.21
N PHE A 93 -7.43 10.30 -14.52
CA PHE A 93 -8.07 9.46 -15.53
C PHE A 93 -7.14 8.40 -16.13
N HIS A 94 -5.83 8.62 -16.07
CA HIS A 94 -4.80 7.70 -16.54
C HIS A 94 -3.76 7.47 -15.45
N PRO A 95 -4.14 6.81 -14.35
CA PRO A 95 -3.20 6.49 -13.30
C PRO A 95 -2.26 5.38 -13.77
N ASN A 96 -1.05 5.38 -13.23
CA ASN A 96 -0.08 4.31 -13.44
C ASN A 96 0.61 3.96 -12.13
N PHE A 97 1.29 2.82 -12.13
CA PHE A 97 2.08 2.39 -10.99
C PHE A 97 3.31 1.62 -11.45
N SER A 98 4.32 1.59 -10.59
CA SER A 98 5.49 0.73 -10.71
C SER A 98 5.84 0.18 -9.33
N GLY A 99 6.10 -1.13 -9.24
CA GLY A 99 6.53 -1.79 -8.01
C GLY A 99 7.91 -2.42 -8.18
N GLN A 100 8.73 -2.35 -7.13
CA GLN A 100 10.02 -3.02 -7.07
C GLN A 100 10.34 -3.46 -5.63
N SER A 101 11.26 -4.41 -5.49
CA SER A 101 11.87 -4.69 -4.19
C SER A 101 12.65 -3.49 -3.69
N CYS A 102 12.50 -3.19 -2.41
CA CYS A 102 13.48 -2.46 -1.63
C CYS A 102 14.02 -3.38 -0.52
#